data_AF-A0A3A3FNN6-F1
#
_entry.id   AF-A0A3A3FNN6-F1
#
_cell.length_a   1.000
_cell.length_b   1.000
_cell.length_c   1.000
_cell.angle_alpha   90.00
_cell.angle_beta   90.00
_cell.angle_gamma   90.00
#
_symmetry.space_group_name_H-M   'P 1'
#
loop_
_entity.id
_entity.type
_entity.pdbx_description
1 polymer ?
#
loop_
_entity_poly.entity_id
_entity_poly.type
_entity_poly.pdbx_seq_one_letter_code
_entity_poly.pdbx_strand_id
1 'polypeptide(L)'
;MPPRRLPIAASCRRSRSITCRSRKRPPHATWREAEMRHIVKAIVGLTFAATAVTASAQLPFSLPGLGKIGDKLGGINIGNTVSNLTKASREPDESEEVHIGQEFAATLLGAKPLVADPALQRYVNTLGRWLALQTERPDLPWTFGVLDDAGFNAFATPGGYIFVTRGLLARMRSEAELAGVLAHEIGHVLKKHHLRAVQKNAGMALLGDFVIAANKGGNTEARNALMNVGRKLYASGLDKEDEFEADRLGVVIAARAGYDAFGLPSVLQTLQAQNPGDGEFSLLFKTHPAPSARIDMLDRLMQDRFDSLPASQGQPLTVRLGEFRK
;
A
#
# COMPACT_ATOMS: atom_id res chain seq x y z
N MET A 1 68.86 -36.10 0.20
CA MET A 1 68.25 -34.77 0.42
C MET A 1 66.77 -34.84 0.05
N PRO A 2 65.86 -34.40 0.94
CA PRO A 2 64.41 -34.46 0.74
C PRO A 2 63.88 -33.15 0.10
N PRO A 3 62.56 -32.97 -0.08
CA PRO A 3 61.78 -32.50 1.07
C PRO A 3 60.48 -33.29 1.32
N ARG A 4 60.33 -33.68 2.58
CA ARG A 4 59.06 -33.92 3.26
C ARG A 4 58.25 -32.63 3.21
N ARG A 5 56.99 -32.67 2.78
CA ARG A 5 56.02 -31.61 3.13
C ARG A 5 55.24 -32.05 4.36
N LEU A 6 55.32 -31.21 5.37
CA LEU A 6 54.74 -31.34 6.69
C LEU A 6 53.20 -31.29 6.63
N PRO A 7 52.48 -32.04 7.51
CA PRO A 7 51.12 -31.69 7.84
C PRO A 7 51.15 -30.43 8.71
N ILE A 8 50.46 -29.37 8.27
CA ILE A 8 50.20 -28.20 9.13
C ILE A 8 49.15 -28.64 10.15
N ALA A 9 49.63 -29.05 11.32
CA ALA A 9 48.86 -29.15 12.53
C ALA A 9 48.56 -27.72 13.03
N ALA A 10 47.33 -27.24 12.84
CA ALA A 10 46.81 -26.13 13.62
C ALA A 10 46.38 -26.69 14.98
N SER A 11 47.20 -26.46 16.00
CA SER A 11 46.91 -26.78 17.38
C SER A 11 45.75 -25.93 17.90
N CYS A 12 44.54 -26.49 17.98
CA CYS A 12 43.49 -25.88 18.79
C CYS A 12 43.59 -26.44 20.22
N ARG A 13 44.35 -25.75 21.06
CA ARG A 13 44.42 -26.04 22.50
C ARG A 13 43.08 -25.67 23.15
N ARG A 14 42.56 -26.61 23.94
CA ARG A 14 41.38 -26.56 24.83
C ARG A 14 40.95 -25.17 25.31
N SER A 15 39.68 -24.82 25.10
CA SER A 15 38.86 -24.06 26.06
C SER A 15 37.38 -24.06 25.66
N ARG A 16 36.57 -24.75 26.49
CA ARG A 16 35.12 -24.65 26.69
C ARG A 16 34.19 -25.09 25.53
N SER A 17 33.38 -26.09 25.89
CA SER A 17 32.30 -26.72 25.15
C SER A 17 31.33 -25.73 24.47
N ILE A 18 31.35 -25.71 23.14
CA ILE A 18 30.17 -25.36 22.34
C ILE A 18 29.87 -26.60 21.51
N THR A 19 28.82 -27.32 21.90
CA THR A 19 28.26 -28.41 21.12
C THR A 19 27.73 -27.85 19.81
N CYS A 20 28.49 -28.05 18.73
CA CYS A 20 28.03 -27.81 17.37
C CYS A 20 26.95 -28.85 17.03
N ARG A 21 25.69 -28.55 17.39
CA ARG A 21 24.54 -29.37 17.02
C ARG A 21 24.14 -29.01 15.59
N SER A 22 24.53 -29.82 14.62
CA SER A 22 24.01 -29.73 13.25
C SER A 22 22.49 -29.95 13.28
N ARG A 23 21.71 -28.87 13.26
CA ARG A 23 20.26 -28.96 13.11
C ARG A 23 19.93 -29.25 11.65
N LYS A 24 19.65 -30.52 11.35
CA LYS A 24 18.91 -30.89 10.13
C LYS A 24 17.63 -30.05 10.10
N ARG A 25 17.37 -29.36 8.99
CA ARG A 25 16.12 -28.63 8.73
C ARG A 25 14.95 -29.64 8.71
N PRO A 26 13.85 -29.41 9.44
CA PRO A 26 12.63 -30.16 9.22
C PRO A 26 11.94 -29.67 7.93
N PRO A 27 11.28 -30.56 7.17
CA PRO A 27 10.51 -30.18 6.00
C PRO A 27 9.16 -29.61 6.43
N HIS A 28 8.76 -28.50 5.81
CA HIS A 28 7.46 -27.82 5.94
C HIS A 28 7.17 -27.25 7.33
N ALA A 29 7.67 -26.04 7.58
CA ALA A 29 7.36 -25.25 8.76
C ALA A 29 5.94 -24.66 8.67
N THR A 30 5.05 -25.17 9.51
CA THR A 30 3.87 -24.42 9.99
C THR A 30 4.38 -23.30 10.89
N TRP A 31 4.48 -22.07 10.38
CA TRP A 31 5.14 -20.95 11.09
C TRP A 31 4.26 -20.27 12.16
N ARG A 32 4.95 -19.53 13.02
CA ARG A 32 4.56 -18.97 14.33
C ARG A 32 3.59 -17.78 14.26
N GLU A 33 2.28 -18.01 14.14
CA GLU A 33 1.31 -16.90 14.21
C GLU A 33 1.40 -16.10 15.53
N ALA A 34 1.77 -16.74 16.65
CA ALA A 34 1.76 -16.12 17.97
C ALA A 34 2.81 -15.01 18.14
N GLU A 35 4.06 -15.23 17.71
CA GLU A 35 5.13 -14.21 17.83
C GLU A 35 4.87 -13.03 16.90
N MET A 36 4.37 -13.30 15.68
CA MET A 36 4.03 -12.25 14.73
C MET A 36 2.87 -11.39 15.23
N ARG A 37 1.88 -11.97 15.92
CA ARG A 37 0.80 -11.21 16.58
C ARG A 37 1.32 -10.19 17.60
N HIS A 38 2.37 -10.50 18.35
CA HIS A 38 2.93 -9.57 19.35
C HIS A 38 3.67 -8.40 18.70
N ILE A 39 4.51 -8.68 17.69
CA ILE A 39 5.25 -7.65 16.93
C ILE A 39 4.26 -6.73 16.20
N VAL A 40 3.26 -7.30 15.53
CA VAL A 40 2.17 -6.55 14.88
C VAL A 40 1.45 -5.65 15.88
N LYS A 41 0.99 -6.19 17.02
CA LYS A 41 0.22 -5.42 18.01
C LYS A 41 1.02 -4.24 18.55
N ALA A 42 2.31 -4.46 18.78
CA ALA A 42 3.21 -3.43 19.28
C ALA A 42 3.52 -2.33 18.25
N ILE A 43 3.36 -2.61 16.95
CA ILE A 43 3.69 -1.71 15.85
C ILE A 43 2.46 -0.99 15.30
N VAL A 44 1.39 -1.73 15.01
CA VAL A 44 0.14 -1.17 14.46
C VAL A 44 -0.68 -0.48 15.56
N GLY A 45 -0.40 -0.73 16.84
CA GLY A 45 -1.15 -0.16 17.95
C GLY A 45 -2.63 -0.58 17.97
N LEU A 46 -2.98 -1.67 17.29
CA LEU A 46 -4.35 -2.15 17.17
C LEU A 46 -4.67 -3.19 18.25
N THR A 47 -5.49 -2.79 19.22
CA THR A 47 -6.40 -3.70 19.91
C THR A 47 -7.32 -4.34 18.86
N PHE A 48 -7.24 -5.66 18.70
CA PHE A 48 -8.30 -6.45 18.08
C PHE A 48 -9.53 -6.38 19.01
N ALA A 49 -10.34 -5.33 18.86
CA ALA A 49 -11.68 -5.28 19.40
C ALA A 49 -12.62 -5.25 18.20
N ALA A 50 -13.11 -6.42 17.82
CA ALA A 50 -14.33 -6.52 17.06
C ALA A 50 -15.47 -6.03 17.96
N THR A 51 -15.70 -4.72 17.99
CA THR A 51 -16.93 -4.14 18.49
C THR A 51 -17.64 -3.52 17.32
N ALA A 52 -18.55 -4.30 16.74
CA ALA A 52 -19.68 -3.77 16.02
C ALA A 52 -20.47 -2.90 16.99
N VAL A 53 -20.19 -1.60 17.00
CA VAL A 53 -21.10 -0.61 17.57
C VAL A 53 -22.02 -0.20 16.43
N THR A 54 -23.15 -0.88 16.32
CA THR A 54 -24.33 -0.32 15.66
C THR A 54 -24.79 0.87 16.51
N ALA A 55 -24.20 2.04 16.28
CA ALA A 55 -24.74 3.29 16.79
C ALA A 55 -25.92 3.69 15.91
N SER A 56 -27.06 3.02 16.12
CA SER A 56 -28.36 3.59 15.79
C SER A 56 -28.60 4.77 16.72
N ALA A 57 -28.07 5.93 16.35
CA ALA A 57 -28.43 7.20 16.95
C ALA A 57 -29.88 7.52 16.56
N GLN A 58 -30.83 7.02 17.36
CA GLN A 58 -32.16 7.60 17.43
C GLN A 58 -32.00 8.99 18.05
N LEU A 59 -31.90 10.01 17.20
CA LEU A 59 -32.11 11.39 17.63
C LEU A 59 -33.61 11.57 17.87
N PRO A 60 -34.09 11.90 19.09
CA PRO A 60 -35.46 12.31 19.29
C PRO A 60 -35.54 13.79 18.94
N PHE A 61 -35.45 14.12 17.65
CA PHE A 61 -35.87 15.44 17.17
C PHE A 61 -37.29 15.31 16.62
N SER A 62 -38.25 15.19 17.54
CA SER A 62 -39.65 15.46 17.21
C SER A 62 -39.78 16.98 17.10
N LEU A 63 -39.61 17.53 15.89
CA LEU A 63 -40.11 18.85 15.54
C LEU A 63 -41.64 18.70 15.39
N PRO A 64 -42.46 19.27 16.30
CA PRO A 64 -43.89 19.29 16.10
C PRO A 64 -44.19 20.34 15.03
N GLY A 65 -44.64 19.92 13.85
CA GLY A 65 -45.17 20.88 12.86
C GLY A 65 -44.94 20.60 11.37
N LEU A 66 -44.38 19.46 10.97
CA LEU A 66 -44.27 19.06 9.55
C LEU A 66 -45.12 17.83 9.23
N GLY A 67 -46.35 17.84 9.75
CA GLY A 67 -47.39 16.93 9.28
C GLY A 67 -47.81 17.33 7.87
N LYS A 68 -47.55 16.45 6.89
CA LYS A 68 -48.16 16.44 5.55
C LYS A 68 -47.97 17.73 4.73
N ILE A 69 -46.73 18.03 4.33
CA ILE A 69 -46.53 18.86 3.13
C ILE A 69 -46.38 17.90 1.96
N GLY A 70 -47.43 17.86 1.14
CA GLY A 70 -47.62 16.89 0.08
C GLY A 70 -46.57 16.92 -1.02
N ASP A 71 -46.48 15.76 -1.67
CA ASP A 71 -45.93 15.61 -3.01
C ASP A 71 -46.36 16.76 -3.92
N LYS A 72 -45.38 17.35 -4.61
CA LYS A 72 -45.47 18.45 -5.59
C LYS A 72 -45.50 19.87 -5.03
N LEU A 73 -44.31 20.38 -4.71
CA LEU A 73 -43.97 21.78 -4.93
C LEU A 73 -42.84 21.87 -5.97
N GLY A 74 -43.16 22.41 -7.15
CA GLY A 74 -42.17 22.96 -8.08
C GLY A 74 -41.24 22.01 -8.85
N GLY A 75 -41.63 20.76 -9.11
CA GLY A 75 -40.83 19.86 -9.98
C GLY A 75 -39.52 19.37 -9.37
N ILE A 76 -39.24 19.70 -8.10
CA ILE A 76 -38.08 19.21 -7.36
C ILE A 76 -38.52 17.99 -6.55
N ASN A 77 -37.98 16.83 -6.91
CA ASN A 77 -38.32 15.56 -6.28
C ASN A 77 -37.57 15.45 -4.94
N ILE A 78 -38.16 16.00 -3.87
CA ILE A 78 -37.53 16.16 -2.54
C ILE A 78 -37.00 14.83 -1.98
N GLY A 79 -37.67 13.71 -2.23
CA GLY A 79 -37.19 12.38 -1.82
C GLY A 79 -35.86 11.99 -2.49
N ASN A 80 -35.72 12.28 -3.78
CA ASN A 80 -34.45 12.09 -4.50
C ASN A 80 -33.40 13.11 -4.05
N THR A 81 -33.80 14.36 -3.80
CA THR A 81 -32.88 15.41 -3.32
C THR A 81 -32.30 15.07 -1.95
N VAL A 82 -33.13 14.62 -1.00
CA VAL A 82 -32.67 14.21 0.35
C VAL A 82 -31.89 12.90 0.30
N SER A 83 -32.28 11.94 -0.55
CA SER A 83 -31.50 10.70 -0.76
C SER A 83 -30.14 10.96 -1.41
N ASN A 84 -30.07 11.89 -2.37
CA ASN A 84 -28.82 12.28 -3.01
C ASN A 84 -27.93 13.12 -2.07
N LEU A 85 -28.52 14.00 -1.26
CA LEU A 85 -27.81 14.75 -0.21
C LEU A 85 -27.23 13.83 0.88
N THR A 86 -27.98 12.80 1.29
CA THR A 86 -27.50 11.80 2.26
C THR A 86 -26.43 10.88 1.67
N LYS A 87 -26.54 10.50 0.39
CA LYS A 87 -25.48 9.76 -0.33
C LYS A 87 -24.21 10.60 -0.52
N ALA A 88 -24.34 11.89 -0.81
CA ALA A 88 -23.23 12.83 -0.87
C ALA A 88 -22.61 13.17 0.50
N SER A 89 -23.25 12.72 1.60
CA SER A 89 -22.83 12.98 2.98
C SER A 89 -22.25 11.76 3.70
N ARG A 90 -22.16 10.60 3.03
CA ARG A 90 -21.57 9.37 3.60
C ARG A 90 -20.24 9.02 2.94
N GLU A 91 -19.41 8.24 3.62
CA GLU A 91 -18.25 7.63 2.98
C GLU A 91 -18.68 6.70 1.84
N PRO A 92 -17.91 6.65 0.72
CA PRO A 92 -18.14 5.67 -0.33
C PRO A 92 -18.08 4.25 0.22
N ASP A 93 -19.03 3.42 -0.19
CA ASP A 93 -18.97 1.99 0.06
C ASP A 93 -17.87 1.33 -0.80
N GLU A 94 -17.61 0.04 -0.59
CA GLU A 94 -16.53 -0.64 -1.30
C GLU A 94 -16.74 -0.68 -2.82
N SER A 95 -17.97 -0.84 -3.29
CA SER A 95 -18.25 -0.87 -4.73
C SER A 95 -18.01 0.50 -5.37
N GLU A 96 -18.38 1.56 -4.66
CA GLU A 96 -18.15 2.95 -5.06
C GLU A 96 -16.66 3.28 -5.03
N GLU A 97 -15.93 2.85 -3.99
CA GLU A 97 -14.48 2.96 -3.89
C GLU A 97 -13.77 2.28 -5.06
N VAL A 98 -14.17 1.06 -5.42
CA VAL A 98 -13.62 0.31 -6.55
C VAL A 98 -13.87 1.05 -7.87
N HIS A 99 -15.06 1.61 -8.06
CA HIS A 99 -15.39 2.35 -9.27
C HIS A 99 -14.61 3.67 -9.39
N ILE A 100 -14.48 4.42 -8.30
CA ILE A 100 -13.60 5.61 -8.24
C ILE A 100 -12.17 5.22 -8.59
N GLY A 101 -11.70 4.11 -8.01
CA GLY A 101 -10.40 3.51 -8.30
C GLY A 101 -10.15 3.22 -9.77
N GLN A 102 -11.11 2.57 -10.42
CA GLN A 102 -11.06 2.23 -11.84
C GLN A 102 -10.87 3.46 -12.73
N GLU A 103 -11.58 4.55 -12.47
CA GLU A 103 -11.44 5.79 -13.26
C GLU A 103 -10.07 6.46 -13.03
N PHE A 104 -9.55 6.41 -11.80
CA PHE A 104 -8.21 6.93 -11.48
C PHE A 104 -7.13 6.10 -12.18
N ALA A 105 -7.26 4.77 -12.12
CA ALA A 105 -6.37 3.85 -12.79
C ALA A 105 -6.42 4.04 -14.32
N ALA A 106 -7.61 4.18 -14.91
CA ALA A 106 -7.78 4.44 -16.34
C ALA A 106 -7.12 5.76 -16.77
N THR A 107 -7.27 6.82 -15.97
CA THR A 107 -6.62 8.11 -16.22
C THR A 107 -5.09 8.00 -16.15
N LEU A 108 -4.57 7.26 -15.17
CA LEU A 108 -3.14 7.02 -15.02
C LEU A 108 -2.60 6.20 -16.21
N LEU A 109 -3.27 5.12 -16.58
CA LEU A 109 -2.89 4.23 -17.68
C LEU A 109 -2.99 4.91 -19.05
N GLY A 110 -3.93 5.85 -19.21
CA GLY A 110 -4.02 6.69 -20.41
C GLY A 110 -2.85 7.67 -20.56
N ALA A 111 -2.26 8.10 -19.45
CA ALA A 111 -1.08 8.97 -19.44
C ALA A 111 0.24 8.20 -19.47
N LYS A 112 0.30 7.05 -18.81
CA LYS A 112 1.48 6.19 -18.65
C LYS A 112 1.07 4.74 -18.90
N PRO A 113 1.28 4.19 -20.10
CA PRO A 113 0.88 2.83 -20.41
C PRO A 113 1.67 1.80 -19.60
N LEU A 114 1.19 0.56 -19.53
CA LEU A 114 1.95 -0.54 -18.93
C LEU A 114 3.16 -0.92 -19.78
N VAL A 115 4.21 -1.40 -19.13
CA VAL A 115 5.33 -2.07 -19.81
C VAL A 115 4.79 -3.30 -20.56
N ALA A 116 5.11 -3.39 -21.86
CA ALA A 116 4.73 -4.50 -22.73
C ALA A 116 5.56 -5.78 -22.46
N ASP A 117 5.54 -6.27 -21.22
CA ASP A 117 6.17 -7.52 -20.79
C ASP A 117 5.17 -8.32 -19.94
N PRO A 118 4.42 -9.29 -20.53
CA PRO A 118 3.43 -10.07 -19.80
C PRO A 118 4.01 -10.88 -18.62
N ALA A 119 5.28 -11.30 -18.70
CA ALA A 119 5.92 -12.04 -17.62
C ALA A 119 6.18 -11.11 -16.42
N LEU A 120 6.66 -9.90 -16.69
CA LEU A 120 6.82 -8.86 -15.68
C LEU A 120 5.49 -8.49 -15.01
N GLN A 121 4.44 -8.26 -15.80
CA GLN A 121 3.12 -7.93 -15.25
C GLN A 121 2.58 -9.07 -14.37
N ARG A 122 2.71 -10.33 -14.82
CA ARG A 122 2.31 -11.50 -14.00
C ARG A 122 3.09 -11.59 -12.69
N TYR A 123 4.40 -11.37 -12.72
CA TYR A 123 5.25 -11.41 -11.53
C TYR A 123 4.81 -10.37 -10.49
N VAL A 124 4.74 -9.09 -10.88
CA VAL A 124 4.37 -8.01 -9.98
C VAL A 124 2.94 -8.18 -9.45
N ASN A 125 2.00 -8.62 -10.30
CA ASN A 125 0.63 -8.92 -9.88
C ASN A 125 0.56 -10.11 -8.90
N THR A 126 1.37 -11.15 -9.10
CA THR A 126 1.42 -12.30 -8.18
C THR A 126 1.98 -11.87 -6.82
N LEU A 127 3.09 -11.13 -6.80
CA LEU A 127 3.70 -10.63 -5.58
C LEU A 127 2.77 -9.69 -4.81
N GLY A 128 2.18 -8.71 -5.51
CA GLY A 128 1.25 -7.77 -4.90
C GLY A 128 0.03 -8.46 -4.28
N ARG A 129 -0.57 -9.42 -4.99
CA ARG A 129 -1.71 -10.19 -4.46
C ARG A 129 -1.31 -11.04 -3.25
N TRP A 130 -0.10 -11.61 -3.23
CA TRP A 130 0.43 -12.31 -2.06
C TRP A 130 0.52 -11.41 -0.83
N LEU A 131 0.99 -10.16 -1.00
CA LEU A 131 1.03 -9.15 0.07
C LEU A 131 -0.38 -8.78 0.54
N ALA A 132 -1.31 -8.55 -0.40
CA ALA A 132 -2.69 -8.18 -0.10
C ALA A 132 -3.44 -9.25 0.72
N LEU A 133 -3.13 -10.53 0.52
CA LEU A 133 -3.67 -11.64 1.32
C LEU A 133 -3.28 -11.57 2.81
N GLN A 134 -2.27 -10.76 3.18
CA GLN A 134 -1.83 -10.59 4.57
C GLN A 134 -2.51 -9.41 5.30
N THR A 135 -3.56 -8.86 4.68
CA THR A 135 -4.29 -7.67 5.15
C THR A 135 -5.71 -7.99 5.59
N GLU A 136 -6.39 -7.01 6.15
CA GLU A 136 -7.80 -7.07 6.54
C GLU A 136 -8.79 -6.90 5.36
N ARG A 137 -8.31 -6.57 4.15
CA ARG A 137 -9.14 -6.46 2.93
C ARG A 137 -8.61 -7.35 1.79
N PRO A 138 -8.51 -8.68 1.97
CA PRO A 138 -7.97 -9.57 0.94
C PRO A 138 -8.87 -9.69 -0.29
N ASP A 139 -10.18 -9.42 -0.15
CA ASP A 139 -11.21 -9.64 -1.16
C ASP A 139 -11.41 -8.47 -2.14
N LEU A 140 -10.71 -7.34 -1.92
CA LEU A 140 -10.68 -6.26 -2.90
C LEU A 140 -10.13 -6.77 -4.25
N PRO A 141 -10.54 -6.18 -5.39
CA PRO A 141 -10.05 -6.55 -6.72
C PRO A 141 -8.62 -6.06 -6.97
N TRP A 142 -7.68 -6.45 -6.11
CA TRP A 142 -6.29 -6.04 -6.14
C TRP A 142 -5.64 -6.32 -7.49
N THR A 143 -5.15 -5.26 -8.10
CA THR A 143 -4.51 -5.30 -9.42
C THR A 143 -3.21 -4.53 -9.35
N PHE A 144 -2.11 -5.20 -9.70
CA PHE A 144 -0.79 -4.58 -9.70
C PHE A 144 -0.20 -4.55 -11.11
N GLY A 145 0.56 -3.51 -11.42
CA GLY A 145 1.22 -3.40 -12.71
C GLY A 145 2.46 -2.53 -12.72
N VAL A 146 3.25 -2.68 -13.77
CA VAL A 146 4.44 -1.85 -14.03
C VAL A 146 4.13 -0.85 -15.14
N LEU A 147 4.26 0.44 -14.84
CA LEU A 147 4.11 1.53 -15.80
C LEU A 147 5.39 1.70 -16.60
N ASP A 148 5.27 1.93 -17.90
CA ASP A 148 6.37 2.32 -18.78
C ASP A 148 6.72 3.80 -18.57
N ASP A 149 7.34 4.06 -17.41
CA ASP A 149 7.79 5.35 -16.98
C ASP A 149 9.20 5.22 -16.39
N ALA A 150 10.11 6.07 -16.86
CA ALA A 150 11.48 6.14 -16.38
C ALA A 150 11.60 6.88 -15.03
N GLY A 151 10.57 7.61 -14.61
CA GLY A 151 10.53 8.24 -13.28
C GLY A 151 10.61 7.22 -12.15
N PHE A 152 10.96 7.67 -10.96
CA PHE A 152 11.03 6.85 -9.76
C PHE A 152 9.76 7.06 -8.94
N ASN A 153 8.73 6.24 -9.09
CA ASN A 153 7.51 6.39 -8.29
C ASN A 153 6.69 5.11 -8.17
N ALA A 154 5.77 5.10 -7.21
CA ALA A 154 4.67 4.16 -7.13
C ALA A 154 3.36 4.93 -6.89
N PHE A 155 2.23 4.32 -7.23
CA PHE A 155 0.92 4.95 -7.11
C PHE A 155 -0.10 3.91 -6.66
N ALA A 156 -0.88 4.25 -5.64
CA ALA A 156 -2.12 3.58 -5.32
C ALA A 156 -3.33 4.39 -5.84
N THR A 157 -4.37 3.67 -6.23
CA THR A 157 -5.71 4.23 -6.41
C THR A 157 -6.64 3.63 -5.37
N PRO A 158 -7.75 4.30 -5.03
CA PRO A 158 -8.85 3.66 -4.30
C PRO A 158 -9.23 2.30 -4.91
N GLY A 159 -9.71 1.36 -4.11
CA GLY A 159 -10.20 0.08 -4.64
C GLY A 159 -9.14 -0.94 -5.07
N GLY A 160 -7.85 -0.65 -4.87
CA GLY A 160 -6.80 -1.68 -4.94
C GLY A 160 -6.04 -1.78 -6.26
N TYR A 161 -5.98 -0.72 -7.07
CA TYR A 161 -5.02 -0.66 -8.19
C TYR A 161 -3.73 -0.04 -7.71
N ILE A 162 -2.61 -0.75 -7.88
CA ILE A 162 -1.29 -0.31 -7.46
C ILE A 162 -0.32 -0.43 -8.62
N PHE A 163 0.42 0.63 -8.87
CA PHE A 163 1.34 0.71 -9.99
C PHE A 163 2.73 1.11 -9.52
N VAL A 164 3.76 0.46 -10.07
CA VAL A 164 5.16 0.82 -9.87
C VAL A 164 5.76 1.26 -11.20
N THR A 165 6.59 2.29 -11.23
CA THR A 165 7.25 2.70 -12.47
C THR A 165 8.42 1.77 -12.82
N ARG A 166 8.69 1.61 -14.12
CA ARG A 166 9.86 0.87 -14.61
C ARG A 166 11.18 1.44 -14.06
N GLY A 167 11.29 2.76 -13.94
CA GLY A 167 12.47 3.43 -13.39
C GLY A 167 12.75 3.11 -11.92
N LEU A 168 11.70 3.00 -11.10
CA LEU A 168 11.78 2.56 -9.71
C LEU A 168 12.22 1.09 -9.64
N LEU A 169 11.51 0.23 -10.36
CA LEU A 169 11.78 -1.21 -10.35
C LEU A 169 13.22 -1.54 -10.77
N ALA A 170 13.78 -0.81 -11.74
CA ALA A 170 15.15 -1.02 -12.23
C ALA A 170 16.26 -0.75 -11.20
N ARG A 171 15.95 -0.03 -10.11
CA ARG A 171 16.92 0.33 -9.06
C ARG A 171 16.81 -0.54 -7.81
N MET A 172 15.77 -1.35 -7.71
CA MET A 172 15.59 -2.26 -6.60
C MET A 172 16.56 -3.44 -6.69
N ARG A 173 17.20 -3.76 -5.57
CA ARG A 173 18.24 -4.79 -5.46
C ARG A 173 17.68 -6.15 -5.05
N SER A 174 16.50 -6.18 -4.45
CA SER A 174 15.90 -7.40 -3.91
C SER A 174 14.36 -7.40 -4.07
N GLU A 175 13.78 -8.60 -4.06
CA GLU A 175 12.32 -8.76 -4.02
C GLU A 175 11.73 -8.18 -2.73
N ALA A 176 12.47 -8.16 -1.61
CA ALA A 176 12.04 -7.51 -0.38
C ALA A 176 11.90 -5.97 -0.50
N GLU A 177 12.78 -5.29 -1.26
CA GLU A 177 12.65 -3.86 -1.54
C GLU A 177 11.36 -3.57 -2.34
N LEU A 178 11.07 -4.39 -3.36
CA LEU A 178 9.81 -4.30 -4.12
C LEU A 178 8.60 -4.59 -3.24
N ALA A 179 8.67 -5.64 -2.42
CA ALA A 179 7.60 -6.01 -1.51
C ALA A 179 7.31 -4.89 -0.50
N GLY A 180 8.36 -4.23 0.03
CA GLY A 180 8.22 -3.09 0.94
C GLY A 180 7.50 -1.90 0.30
N VAL A 181 7.84 -1.55 -0.95
CA VAL A 181 7.16 -0.47 -1.68
C VAL A 181 5.70 -0.84 -1.99
N LEU A 182 5.44 -2.04 -2.52
CA LEU A 182 4.06 -2.46 -2.79
C LEU A 182 3.22 -2.54 -1.51
N ALA A 183 3.81 -2.98 -0.40
CA ALA A 183 3.14 -3.03 0.90
C ALA A 183 2.83 -1.63 1.46
N HIS A 184 3.70 -0.65 1.22
CA HIS A 184 3.43 0.77 1.51
C HIS A 184 2.23 1.28 0.72
N GLU A 185 2.18 1.03 -0.60
CA GLU A 185 1.03 1.40 -1.44
C GLU A 185 -0.28 0.70 -1.01
N ILE A 186 -0.20 -0.57 -0.60
CA ILE A 186 -1.35 -1.28 0.00
C ILE A 186 -1.82 -0.55 1.27
N GLY A 187 -0.90 -0.07 2.09
CA GLY A 187 -1.21 0.75 3.28
C GLY A 187 -2.06 1.98 2.95
N HIS A 188 -1.77 2.69 1.86
CA HIS A 188 -2.59 3.82 1.41
C HIS A 188 -4.02 3.42 1.04
N VAL A 189 -4.21 2.27 0.41
CA VAL A 189 -5.54 1.74 0.07
C VAL A 189 -6.30 1.28 1.31
N LEU A 190 -5.67 0.52 2.20
CA LEU A 190 -6.30 0.03 3.44
C LEU A 190 -6.83 1.20 4.28
N LYS A 191 -6.05 2.29 4.35
CA LYS A 191 -6.39 3.48 5.11
C LYS A 191 -7.18 4.51 4.31
N LYS A 192 -7.54 4.21 3.06
CA LYS A 192 -8.32 5.10 2.20
C LYS A 192 -7.72 6.52 2.08
N HIS A 193 -6.38 6.66 2.13
CA HIS A 193 -5.70 7.96 2.13
C HIS A 193 -6.08 8.81 0.91
N HIS A 194 -6.11 8.20 -0.28
CA HIS A 194 -6.52 8.90 -1.49
C HIS A 194 -7.99 9.34 -1.47
N LEU A 195 -8.91 8.53 -0.93
CA LEU A 195 -10.32 8.93 -0.81
C LEU A 195 -10.48 10.11 0.16
N ARG A 196 -9.79 10.06 1.31
CA ARG A 196 -9.77 11.16 2.29
C ARG A 196 -9.18 12.43 1.67
N ALA A 197 -8.11 12.30 0.88
CA ALA A 197 -7.49 13.43 0.19
C ALA A 197 -8.40 14.02 -0.90
N VAL A 198 -9.13 13.20 -1.65
CA VAL A 198 -10.16 13.66 -2.61
C VAL A 198 -11.26 14.40 -1.86
N GLN A 199 -11.77 13.83 -0.76
CA GLN A 199 -12.80 14.45 0.06
C GLN A 199 -12.37 15.82 0.60
N LYS A 200 -11.12 15.94 1.06
CA LYS A 200 -10.51 17.19 1.55
C LYS A 200 -10.36 18.24 0.44
N ASN A 201 -9.99 17.83 -0.77
CA ASN A 201 -9.70 18.77 -1.88
C ASN A 201 -10.93 19.15 -2.71
N ALA A 202 -11.94 18.28 -2.77
CA ALA A 202 -13.08 18.43 -3.66
C ALA A 202 -14.42 18.57 -2.93
N GLY A 203 -14.46 18.27 -1.63
CA GLY A 203 -15.69 18.18 -0.86
C GLY A 203 -16.45 16.88 -1.14
N MET A 204 -17.29 16.50 -0.17
CA MET A 204 -18.06 15.25 -0.25
C MET A 204 -19.16 15.29 -1.33
N ALA A 205 -19.64 16.49 -1.67
CA ALA A 205 -20.60 16.70 -2.74
C ALA A 205 -20.11 16.16 -4.09
N LEU A 206 -18.84 16.44 -4.45
CA LEU A 206 -18.29 15.96 -5.73
C LEU A 206 -18.19 14.43 -5.79
N LEU A 207 -17.78 13.80 -4.68
CA LEU A 207 -17.74 12.34 -4.57
C LEU A 207 -19.14 11.73 -4.70
N GLY A 208 -20.13 12.32 -4.04
CA GLY A 208 -21.54 11.90 -4.15
C GLY A 208 -22.09 12.05 -5.56
N ASP A 209 -21.83 13.18 -6.21
CA ASP A 209 -22.27 13.46 -7.58
C ASP A 209 -21.63 12.48 -8.58
N PHE A 210 -20.34 12.17 -8.40
CA PHE A 210 -19.65 11.16 -9.19
C PHE A 210 -20.27 9.77 -9.02
N VAL A 211 -20.51 9.35 -7.78
CA VAL A 211 -21.14 8.05 -7.48
C VAL A 211 -22.53 7.95 -8.09
N ILE A 212 -23.33 9.01 -8.02
CA ILE A 212 -24.66 9.06 -8.64
C ILE A 212 -24.55 8.98 -10.17
N ALA A 213 -23.58 9.69 -10.74
CA ALA A 213 -23.35 9.73 -12.19
C ALA A 213 -22.87 8.38 -12.75
N ALA A 214 -21.96 7.72 -12.04
CA ALA A 214 -21.46 6.38 -12.34
C ALA A 214 -22.61 5.37 -12.44
N ASN A 215 -23.53 5.42 -11.49
CA ASN A 215 -24.68 4.51 -11.44
C ASN A 215 -25.76 4.80 -12.50
N LYS A 216 -25.77 6.01 -13.08
CA LYS A 216 -26.80 6.46 -14.05
C LYS A 216 -26.28 6.59 -15.49
N GLY A 217 -25.03 6.21 -15.74
CA GLY A 217 -24.48 6.14 -17.10
C GLY A 217 -24.14 7.49 -17.74
N GLY A 218 -23.82 8.53 -16.96
CA GLY A 218 -23.23 9.74 -17.56
C GLY A 218 -23.47 11.04 -16.82
N ASN A 219 -22.43 11.54 -16.15
CA ASN A 219 -22.20 12.96 -15.95
C ASN A 219 -20.70 13.19 -16.23
N THR A 220 -20.41 13.61 -17.46
CA THR A 220 -19.04 13.77 -17.96
C THR A 220 -18.31 14.87 -17.19
N GLU A 221 -19.05 15.89 -16.74
CA GLU A 221 -18.55 17.01 -15.96
C GLU A 221 -18.08 16.55 -14.57
N ALA A 222 -18.92 15.80 -13.84
CA ALA A 222 -18.55 15.26 -12.52
C ALA A 222 -17.34 14.32 -12.61
N ARG A 223 -17.31 13.46 -13.65
CA ARG A 223 -16.16 12.59 -13.91
C ARG A 223 -14.89 13.38 -14.19
N ASN A 224 -14.94 14.37 -15.08
CA ASN A 224 -13.79 15.21 -15.41
C ASN A 224 -13.28 16.01 -14.21
N ALA A 225 -14.19 16.55 -13.40
CA ALA A 225 -13.84 17.26 -12.17
C ALA A 225 -13.13 16.33 -11.18
N LEU A 226 -13.65 15.11 -10.98
CA LEU A 226 -13.01 14.13 -10.11
C LEU A 226 -11.62 13.72 -10.64
N MET A 227 -11.47 13.52 -11.96
CA MET A 227 -10.17 13.19 -12.56
C MET A 227 -9.16 14.33 -12.41
N ASN A 228 -9.59 15.58 -12.50
CA ASN A 228 -8.72 16.74 -12.26
C ASN A 228 -8.22 16.78 -10.81
N VAL A 229 -9.08 16.42 -9.85
CA VAL A 229 -8.67 16.27 -8.44
C VAL A 229 -7.66 15.14 -8.30
N GLY A 230 -7.92 13.97 -8.89
CA GLY A 230 -6.98 12.84 -8.88
C GLY A 230 -5.60 13.21 -9.44
N ARG A 231 -5.56 13.90 -10.60
CA ARG A 231 -4.31 14.41 -11.20
C ARG A 231 -3.58 15.39 -10.28
N LYS A 232 -4.31 16.30 -9.63
CA LYS A 232 -3.73 17.23 -8.67
C LYS A 232 -3.10 16.50 -7.49
N LEU A 233 -3.81 15.51 -6.92
CA LEU A 233 -3.31 14.70 -5.81
C LEU A 233 -2.04 13.93 -6.18
N TYR A 234 -2.00 13.31 -7.36
CA TYR A 234 -0.79 12.63 -7.84
C TYR A 234 0.37 13.56 -8.14
N ALA A 235 0.13 14.88 -8.27
CA ALA A 235 1.17 15.89 -8.43
C ALA A 235 1.59 16.54 -7.10
N SER A 236 0.71 16.58 -6.10
CA SER A 236 0.92 17.27 -4.83
C SER A 236 1.23 16.36 -3.63
N GLY A 237 0.94 15.07 -3.74
CA GLY A 237 1.14 14.11 -2.65
C GLY A 237 0.01 14.04 -1.63
N LEU A 238 0.24 13.23 -0.61
CA LEU A 238 -0.61 13.02 0.56
C LEU A 238 -0.07 13.76 1.80
N ASP A 239 -0.86 13.77 2.88
CA ASP A 239 -0.42 14.36 4.14
C ASP A 239 0.71 13.50 4.76
N LYS A 240 1.63 14.15 5.49
CA LYS A 240 2.81 13.48 6.07
C LYS A 240 2.42 12.36 7.05
N GLU A 241 1.31 12.53 7.76
CA GLU A 241 0.79 11.55 8.69
C GLU A 241 0.26 10.29 7.98
N ASP A 242 -0.33 10.44 6.79
CA ASP A 242 -0.78 9.33 5.95
C ASP A 242 0.41 8.47 5.51
N GLU A 243 1.53 9.12 5.18
CA GLU A 243 2.79 8.49 4.78
C GLU A 243 3.41 7.66 5.91
N PHE A 244 3.40 8.20 7.13
CA PHE A 244 3.88 7.49 8.31
C PHE A 244 2.98 6.31 8.68
N GLU A 245 1.67 6.44 8.49
CA GLU A 245 0.74 5.32 8.67
C GLU A 245 0.98 4.23 7.63
N ALA A 246 1.15 4.60 6.36
CA ALA A 246 1.44 3.67 5.27
C ALA A 246 2.80 2.97 5.43
N ASP A 247 3.85 3.68 5.86
CA ASP A 247 5.16 3.12 6.22
C ASP A 247 5.07 2.00 7.26
N ARG A 248 4.39 2.29 8.37
CA ARG A 248 4.20 1.36 9.47
C ARG A 248 3.48 0.10 9.01
N LEU A 249 2.42 0.25 8.22
CA LEU A 249 1.68 -0.88 7.67
C LEU A 249 2.52 -1.64 6.66
N GLY A 250 3.26 -0.95 5.80
CA GLY A 250 4.10 -1.55 4.76
C GLY A 250 5.12 -2.50 5.35
N VAL A 251 5.84 -2.08 6.39
CA VAL A 251 6.79 -2.94 7.12
C VAL A 251 6.10 -4.18 7.69
N VAL A 252 4.92 -4.01 8.30
CA VAL A 252 4.17 -5.12 8.90
C VAL A 252 3.65 -6.10 7.85
N ILE A 253 3.09 -5.59 6.74
CA ILE A 253 2.55 -6.41 5.65
C ILE A 253 3.68 -7.21 4.98
N ALA A 254 4.81 -6.57 4.69
CA ALA A 254 5.98 -7.23 4.12
C ALA A 254 6.51 -8.34 5.06
N ALA A 255 6.65 -8.04 6.36
CA ALA A 255 7.09 -9.03 7.35
C ALA A 255 6.12 -10.21 7.45
N ARG A 256 4.80 -9.95 7.48
CA ARG A 256 3.77 -11.01 7.50
C ARG A 256 3.80 -11.90 6.27
N ALA A 257 4.13 -11.33 5.11
CA ALA A 257 4.28 -12.04 3.87
C ALA A 257 5.59 -12.86 3.78
N GLY A 258 6.44 -12.79 4.81
CA GLY A 258 7.71 -13.52 4.88
C GLY A 258 8.90 -12.79 4.25
N TYR A 259 8.73 -11.50 3.92
CA TYR A 259 9.80 -10.65 3.40
C TYR A 259 10.56 -9.95 4.52
N ASP A 260 11.80 -9.53 4.22
CA ASP A 260 12.55 -8.68 5.12
C ASP A 260 11.82 -7.35 5.38
N ALA A 261 11.55 -7.09 6.66
CA ALA A 261 10.91 -5.89 7.16
C ALA A 261 11.72 -4.61 6.83
N PHE A 262 13.04 -4.74 6.60
CA PHE A 262 13.93 -3.64 6.26
C PHE A 262 13.96 -3.31 4.75
N GLY A 263 13.14 -3.96 3.92
CA GLY A 263 13.05 -3.67 2.48
C GLY A 263 12.65 -2.23 2.17
N LEU A 264 11.59 -1.72 2.79
CA LEU A 264 11.15 -0.32 2.62
C LEU A 264 12.18 0.70 3.17
N PRO A 265 12.72 0.54 4.41
CA PRO A 265 13.84 1.36 4.89
C PRO A 265 15.03 1.41 3.92
N SER A 266 15.38 0.29 3.29
CA SER A 266 16.50 0.21 2.34
C SER A 266 16.23 1.04 1.07
N VAL A 267 15.00 1.06 0.58
CA VAL A 267 14.59 1.92 -0.54
C VAL A 267 14.65 3.40 -0.13
N LEU A 268 14.14 3.74 1.07
CA LEU A 268 14.19 5.12 1.59
C LEU A 268 15.63 5.63 1.76
N GLN A 269 16.55 4.79 2.23
CA GLN A 269 17.97 5.15 2.32
C GLN A 269 18.58 5.38 0.94
N THR A 270 18.22 4.55 -0.04
CA THR A 270 18.66 4.73 -1.44
C THR A 270 18.18 6.06 -2.01
N LEU A 271 16.95 6.44 -1.66
CA LEU A 271 16.34 7.72 -2.05
C LEU A 271 16.95 8.93 -1.34
N GLN A 272 17.30 8.79 -0.07
CA GLN A 272 17.94 9.86 0.71
C GLN A 272 19.27 10.32 0.07
N ALA A 273 19.95 9.41 -0.63
CA ALA A 273 21.19 9.71 -1.34
C ALA A 273 20.99 10.42 -2.70
N GLN A 274 19.75 10.58 -3.17
CA GLN A 274 19.44 11.19 -4.46
C GLN A 274 19.17 12.69 -4.32
N ASN A 275 19.44 13.44 -5.40
CA ASN A 275 19.17 14.87 -5.43
C ASN A 275 17.69 15.14 -5.72
N PRO A 276 16.97 15.91 -4.86
CA PRO A 276 15.57 16.26 -5.10
C PRO A 276 15.32 17.08 -6.37
N GLY A 277 16.36 17.76 -6.89
CA GLY A 277 16.31 18.52 -8.13
C GLY A 277 16.36 17.68 -9.40
N ASP A 278 16.72 16.39 -9.30
CA ASP A 278 16.82 15.51 -10.45
C ASP A 278 15.41 15.17 -10.97
N GLY A 279 15.18 15.39 -12.26
CA GLY A 279 13.86 15.25 -12.89
C GLY A 279 13.24 13.85 -12.71
N GLU A 280 14.06 12.81 -12.59
CA GLU A 280 13.64 11.43 -12.39
C GLU A 280 13.00 11.19 -11.01
N PHE A 281 13.42 11.93 -9.99
CA PHE A 281 12.94 11.82 -8.61
C PHE A 281 11.99 12.96 -8.21
N SER A 282 11.87 14.00 -9.03
CA SER A 282 11.09 15.21 -8.73
C SER A 282 9.65 14.89 -8.33
N LEU A 283 8.99 13.92 -8.99
CA LEU A 283 7.61 13.56 -8.66
C LEU A 283 7.52 12.85 -7.31
N LEU A 284 8.47 11.96 -6.99
CA LEU A 284 8.52 11.25 -5.72
C LEU A 284 8.65 12.22 -4.55
N PHE A 285 9.62 13.14 -4.61
CA PHE A 285 9.88 14.11 -3.56
C PHE A 285 8.80 15.19 -3.45
N LYS A 286 7.96 15.36 -4.49
CA LYS A 286 6.74 16.17 -4.41
C LYS A 286 5.58 15.43 -3.76
N THR A 287 5.52 14.13 -3.96
CA THR A 287 4.36 13.32 -3.55
C THR A 287 4.51 12.72 -2.16
N HIS A 288 5.75 12.54 -1.69
CA HIS A 288 6.08 11.92 -0.41
C HIS A 288 7.05 12.85 0.37
N PRO A 289 6.97 12.88 1.71
CA PRO A 289 7.87 13.67 2.55
C PRO A 289 9.30 13.16 2.46
N ALA A 290 10.25 14.00 2.91
CA ALA A 290 11.67 13.69 2.86
C ALA A 290 11.99 12.30 3.48
N PRO A 291 12.77 11.44 2.80
CA PRO A 291 13.07 10.10 3.27
C PRO A 291 13.67 10.05 4.68
N SER A 292 14.46 11.05 5.09
CA SER A 292 15.05 11.12 6.42
C SER A 292 14.01 11.06 7.54
N ALA A 293 12.92 11.82 7.43
CA ALA A 293 11.88 11.85 8.46
C ALA A 293 11.11 10.51 8.55
N ARG A 294 10.94 9.82 7.41
CA ARG A 294 10.33 8.49 7.35
C ARG A 294 11.26 7.43 7.97
N ILE A 295 12.55 7.48 7.65
CA ILE A 295 13.58 6.60 8.23
C ILE A 295 13.64 6.78 9.76
N ASP A 296 13.71 8.01 10.27
CA ASP A 296 13.76 8.28 11.73
C ASP A 296 12.51 7.77 12.47
N MET A 297 11.36 7.77 11.80
CA MET A 297 10.13 7.22 12.34
C MET A 297 10.17 5.69 12.36
N LEU A 298 10.57 5.07 11.23
CA LEU A 298 10.69 3.63 11.10
C LEU A 298 11.73 3.05 12.06
N ASP A 299 12.89 3.68 12.21
CA ASP A 299 13.95 3.27 13.13
C ASP A 299 13.43 3.18 14.58
N ARG A 300 12.74 4.24 15.04
CA ARG A 300 12.11 4.28 16.38
C ARG A 300 11.03 3.21 16.58
N LEU A 301 10.35 2.81 15.51
CA LEU A 301 9.24 1.86 15.55
C LEU A 301 9.70 0.41 15.44
N MET A 302 10.69 0.16 14.60
CA MET A 302 11.25 -1.16 14.32
C MET A 302 12.16 -1.61 15.46
N GLN A 303 13.08 -0.76 15.93
CA GLN A 303 14.08 -1.09 16.95
C GLN A 303 14.67 -2.50 16.70
N ASP A 304 14.71 -3.36 17.71
CA ASP A 304 15.16 -4.76 17.64
C ASP A 304 14.02 -5.76 17.31
N ARG A 305 12.79 -5.27 17.08
CA ARG A 305 11.57 -6.11 17.00
C ARG A 305 11.55 -7.04 15.80
N PHE A 306 12.30 -6.69 14.75
CA PHE A 306 12.37 -7.45 13.51
C PHE A 306 13.68 -8.24 13.34
N ASP A 307 14.70 -7.98 14.16
CA ASP A 307 16.04 -8.57 14.05
C ASP A 307 16.03 -10.10 14.19
N SER A 308 15.07 -10.62 14.95
CA SER A 308 14.92 -12.06 15.23
C SER A 308 14.06 -12.80 14.21
N LEU A 309 13.38 -12.07 13.30
CA LEU A 309 12.58 -12.72 12.27
C LEU A 309 13.51 -13.36 11.24
N PRO A 310 13.23 -14.60 10.78
CA PRO A 310 13.93 -15.19 9.66
C PRO A 310 13.59 -14.39 8.39
N ALA A 311 14.37 -13.34 8.14
CA ALA A 311 14.14 -12.42 7.04
C ALA A 311 14.65 -13.03 5.73
N SER A 312 13.76 -13.11 4.74
CA SER A 312 14.15 -13.36 3.37
C SER A 312 14.26 -12.03 2.65
N GLN A 313 15.44 -11.71 2.13
CA GLN A 313 15.60 -10.66 1.11
C GLN A 313 14.81 -10.99 -0.18
N GLY A 314 14.25 -12.20 -0.26
CA GLY A 314 13.84 -12.84 -1.49
C GLY A 314 15.06 -13.19 -2.33
N GLN A 315 14.84 -13.37 -3.63
CA GLN A 315 15.91 -13.50 -4.62
C GLN A 315 16.23 -12.11 -5.19
N PRO A 316 17.42 -11.89 -5.77
CA PRO A 316 17.65 -10.71 -6.60
C PRO A 316 16.56 -10.61 -7.67
N LEU A 317 16.02 -9.41 -7.92
CA LEU A 317 14.92 -9.24 -8.87
C LEU A 317 15.26 -9.78 -10.27
N THR A 318 16.52 -9.65 -10.69
CA THR A 318 17.01 -10.21 -11.96
C THR A 318 16.84 -11.72 -12.05
N VAL A 319 17.05 -12.44 -10.95
CA VAL A 319 16.85 -13.91 -10.88
C VAL A 319 15.36 -14.24 -10.96
N ARG A 320 14.52 -13.55 -10.19
CA ARG A 320 13.05 -13.78 -10.16
C ARG A 320 12.37 -13.51 -11.47
N LEU A 321 12.71 -12.38 -12.11
CA LEU A 321 12.19 -12.05 -13.43
C LEU A 321 12.60 -13.11 -14.46
N GLY A 322 13.76 -13.74 -14.30
CA GLY A 322 14.19 -14.88 -15.10
C GLY A 322 13.36 -16.16 -14.87
N GLU A 323 12.86 -16.40 -13.66
CA GLU A 323 11.99 -17.53 -13.34
C GLU A 323 10.60 -17.39 -13.99
N PHE A 324 10.02 -16.18 -13.98
CA PHE A 324 8.69 -15.91 -14.52
C PHE A 324 8.62 -15.77 -16.06
N ARG A 325 9.78 -15.68 -16.71
CA ARG A 325 9.91 -15.65 -18.18
C ARG A 325 9.91 -17.04 -18.83
N LYS A 326 10.06 -18.10 -18.04
CA LYS A 326 9.98 -19.50 -18.50
C LYS A 326 8.52 -19.96 -18.55
#